data_AF-A0A8C5LP79-F1
#
_entry.id   AF-A0A8C5LP79-F1
#
_cell.length_a   1.000
_cell.length_b   1.000
_cell.length_c   1.000
_cell.angle_alpha   90.00
_cell.angle_beta   90.00
_cell.angle_gamma   90.00
#
_symmetry.space_group_name_H-M   'P 1'
#
loop_
_entity.id
_entity.type
_entity.pdbx_description
1 polymer ?
#
loop_
_entity_poly.entity_id
_entity_poly.type
_entity_poly.pdbx_seq_one_letter_code
_entity_poly.pdbx_strand_id
1 'polypeptide(L)'
;MALYRMKLCRSVLEGGDRRVRKCALVLFQPCHLSTSNKPSGVLSVISAKAKYFNEKYERFLERNFPKFYMLYSTFTKGFWVLIRDAKEVGLIKQKMNHHGVQFHQLPYREMEKLRQFRRDIIKAAPVMLISIPPFANYIVFLLMYFFPRQLLIRHFWTTKQQEEFLDVYHSLRMESYRDILDNLSGAIPQISDQSLQSRMLHLCAQVNSGSHPAADDLQAVGGAFSGPPLGLKRLTVQQMKAFSRVMFLTPHLPAFFLQRRLRSHIWEIHNLDCALLMLGVGQLSEAELRRACYIRGLNSTHLSKEDCRTWLHCWLRLSSKLKVSEASLLLHSMVLLSVNYQHSLKQ
;
A
#
# COMPACT_ATOMS: atom_id res chain seq x y z
N MET A 1 3.29 -11.52 -31.32
CA MET A 1 2.44 -11.09 -30.18
C MET A 1 3.12 -11.09 -28.80
N ALA A 2 4.18 -11.88 -28.55
CA ALA A 2 4.89 -11.90 -27.26
C ALA A 2 5.69 -10.60 -26.95
N LEU A 3 6.31 -9.98 -27.95
CA LEU A 3 7.09 -8.74 -27.79
C LEU A 3 6.22 -7.51 -27.44
N TYR A 4 4.94 -7.54 -27.79
CA TYR A 4 4.01 -6.43 -27.56
C TYR A 4 3.48 -6.41 -26.11
N ARG A 5 3.35 -7.59 -25.49
CA ARG A 5 2.93 -7.73 -24.10
C ARG A 5 4.05 -7.40 -23.09
N MET A 6 5.31 -7.67 -23.45
CA MET A 6 6.46 -7.27 -22.60
C MET A 6 6.70 -5.76 -22.56
N LYS A 7 6.43 -5.02 -23.66
CA LYS A 7 6.54 -3.55 -23.70
C LYS A 7 5.55 -2.86 -22.76
N LEU A 8 4.35 -3.41 -22.58
CA LEU A 8 3.34 -2.87 -21.66
C LEU A 8 3.84 -2.94 -20.20
N CYS A 9 4.48 -4.05 -19.82
CA CYS A 9 5.04 -4.24 -18.48
C CYS A 9 6.25 -3.31 -18.22
N ARG A 10 7.09 -3.05 -19.22
CA ARG A 10 8.20 -2.08 -19.12
C ARG A 10 7.70 -0.62 -19.02
N SER A 11 6.65 -0.25 -19.76
CA SER A 11 6.08 1.11 -19.74
C SER A 11 5.38 1.49 -18.43
N VAL A 12 4.93 0.51 -17.65
CA VAL A 12 4.30 0.72 -16.34
C VAL A 12 5.35 0.83 -15.22
N LEU A 13 6.58 0.34 -15.44
CA LEU A 13 7.67 0.33 -14.47
C LEU A 13 8.66 1.50 -14.63
N GLU A 14 8.86 2.04 -15.84
CA GLU A 14 9.80 3.14 -16.09
C GLU A 14 9.09 4.49 -16.21
N GLY A 15 9.09 5.23 -15.09
CA GLY A 15 8.74 6.64 -15.09
C GLY A 15 9.83 7.47 -15.80
N GLY A 16 9.43 8.10 -16.91
CA GLY A 16 10.10 9.27 -17.47
C GLY A 16 10.99 9.00 -18.68
N ASP A 17 10.45 9.15 -19.90
CA ASP A 17 11.20 9.80 -20.97
C ASP A 17 10.27 10.41 -22.05
N ARG A 18 10.64 11.62 -22.49
CA ARG A 18 9.89 12.53 -23.38
C ARG A 18 9.92 12.07 -24.86
N ARG A 19 10.60 10.97 -25.18
CA ARG A 19 10.85 10.46 -26.54
C ARG A 19 9.91 9.36 -27.05
N VAL A 20 8.97 8.86 -26.23
CA VAL A 20 7.95 7.87 -26.65
C VAL A 20 6.76 8.51 -27.41
N ARG A 21 6.77 9.84 -27.57
CA ARG A 21 5.65 10.61 -28.16
C ARG A 21 5.26 10.22 -29.59
N LYS A 22 6.13 9.60 -30.39
CA LYS A 22 5.79 9.21 -31.79
C LYS A 22 5.23 7.79 -31.95
N CYS A 23 5.43 6.87 -31.00
CA CYS A 23 4.81 5.53 -31.07
C CYS A 23 3.45 5.44 -30.36
N ALA A 24 3.13 6.39 -29.48
CA ALA A 24 1.82 6.47 -28.82
C ALA A 24 0.69 6.94 -29.76
N LEU A 25 1.03 7.58 -30.89
CA LEU A 25 0.07 8.13 -31.85
C LEU A 25 -0.49 7.10 -32.84
N VAL A 26 0.05 5.88 -32.90
CA VAL A 26 -0.45 4.82 -33.80
C VAL A 26 -1.36 3.82 -33.06
N LEU A 27 -1.49 3.92 -31.74
CA LEU A 27 -2.27 2.96 -30.92
C LEU A 27 -3.53 3.55 -30.27
N PHE A 28 -3.74 4.85 -30.46
CA PHE A 28 -4.98 5.54 -30.13
C PHE A 28 -5.41 6.35 -31.34
N GLN A 29 -5.60 5.66 -32.47
CA GLN A 29 -6.50 6.18 -33.48
C GLN A 29 -7.91 6.00 -32.88
N PRO A 30 -8.69 7.08 -32.68
CA PRO A 30 -10.07 6.91 -32.27
C PRO A 30 -10.74 6.15 -33.40
N CYS A 31 -11.19 4.93 -33.13
CA CYS A 31 -12.21 4.32 -33.96
C CYS A 31 -13.38 5.31 -33.92
N HIS A 32 -13.51 6.11 -34.97
CA HIS A 32 -14.76 6.74 -35.33
C HIS A 32 -15.73 5.59 -35.63
N LEU A 33 -16.31 5.03 -34.57
CA LEU A 33 -17.55 4.30 -34.66
C LEU A 33 -18.59 5.33 -35.07
N SER A 34 -18.85 5.33 -36.37
CA SER A 34 -20.01 5.92 -37.01
C SER A 34 -21.21 5.81 -36.07
N THR A 35 -21.72 6.97 -35.65
CA THR A 35 -22.94 7.10 -34.88
C THR A 35 -24.10 6.69 -35.77
N SER A 36 -24.51 5.43 -35.67
CA SER A 36 -25.80 4.99 -36.20
C SER A 36 -26.43 3.95 -35.29
N ASN A 37 -27.56 4.37 -34.72
CA ASN A 37 -28.71 3.60 -34.30
C ASN A 37 -28.76 2.96 -32.89
N LYS A 38 -29.90 3.27 -32.25
CA LYS A 38 -30.46 2.85 -30.96
C LYS A 38 -30.07 1.41 -30.55
N PRO A 39 -29.86 1.12 -29.25
CA PRO A 39 -29.57 -0.23 -28.80
C PRO A 39 -30.79 -1.13 -29.03
N SER A 40 -30.70 -2.00 -30.04
CA SER A 40 -31.77 -2.89 -30.48
C SER A 40 -31.98 -4.05 -29.50
N GLY A 41 -33.24 -4.41 -29.24
CA GLY A 41 -33.69 -5.42 -28.25
C GLY A 41 -33.07 -6.82 -28.33
N VAL A 42 -32.29 -7.13 -29.38
CA VAL A 42 -31.52 -8.36 -29.50
C VAL A 42 -30.42 -8.45 -28.42
N LEU A 43 -29.74 -7.33 -28.12
CA LEU A 43 -28.67 -7.31 -27.12
C LEU A 43 -29.22 -7.51 -25.70
N SER A 44 -30.44 -7.03 -25.43
CA SER A 44 -31.15 -7.27 -24.17
C SER A 44 -31.67 -8.70 -24.04
N VAL A 45 -32.07 -9.36 -25.12
CA VAL A 45 -32.48 -10.78 -25.08
C VAL A 45 -31.27 -11.69 -24.86
N ILE A 46 -30.14 -11.39 -25.52
CA ILE A 46 -28.89 -12.15 -25.33
C ILE A 46 -28.37 -11.96 -23.90
N SER A 47 -28.38 -10.74 -23.37
CA SER A 47 -27.96 -10.48 -21.99
C SER A 47 -28.89 -11.13 -20.96
N ALA A 48 -30.21 -11.13 -21.20
CA ALA A 48 -31.17 -11.81 -20.34
C ALA A 48 -30.97 -13.34 -20.34
N LYS A 49 -30.76 -13.95 -21.52
CA LYS A 49 -30.46 -15.39 -21.61
C LYS A 49 -29.14 -15.73 -20.94
N ALA A 50 -28.09 -14.95 -21.18
CA ALA A 50 -26.78 -15.14 -20.55
C ALA A 50 -26.89 -15.04 -19.01
N LYS A 51 -27.66 -14.07 -18.51
CA LYS A 51 -27.92 -13.92 -17.07
C LYS A 51 -28.64 -15.13 -16.48
N TYR A 52 -29.69 -15.62 -17.15
CA TYR A 52 -30.41 -16.83 -16.73
C TYR A 52 -29.51 -18.07 -16.67
N PHE A 53 -28.67 -18.29 -17.69
CA PHE A 53 -27.73 -19.41 -17.70
C PHE A 53 -26.66 -19.29 -16.62
N ASN A 54 -26.14 -18.09 -16.37
CA ASN A 54 -25.17 -17.85 -15.30
C ASN A 54 -25.80 -18.14 -13.92
N GLU A 55 -27.02 -17.66 -13.66
CA GLU A 55 -27.72 -17.94 -12.40
C GLU A 55 -28.02 -19.43 -12.21
N LYS A 56 -28.39 -20.14 -13.29
CA LYS A 56 -28.61 -21.60 -13.23
C LYS A 56 -27.31 -22.35 -12.94
N TYR A 57 -26.19 -21.90 -13.52
CA TYR A 57 -24.87 -22.47 -13.28
C TYR A 57 -24.39 -22.22 -11.85
N GLU A 58 -24.57 -21.01 -11.32
CA GLU A 58 -24.25 -20.68 -9.93
C GLU A 58 -25.04 -21.55 -8.94
N ARG A 59 -26.36 -21.70 -9.13
CA ARG A 59 -27.20 -22.58 -8.28
C ARG A 59 -26.79 -24.05 -8.37
N PHE A 60 -26.39 -24.51 -9.56
CA PHE A 60 -25.90 -25.87 -9.76
C PHE A 60 -24.58 -26.10 -9.01
N LEU A 61 -23.64 -25.15 -9.09
CA LEU A 61 -22.36 -25.22 -8.38
C LEU A 61 -22.55 -25.17 -6.87
N GLU A 62 -23.42 -24.30 -6.38
CA GLU A 62 -23.73 -24.16 -4.95
C GLU A 62 -24.30 -25.46 -4.38
N ARG A 63 -25.21 -26.10 -5.10
CA ARG A 63 -25.87 -27.34 -4.65
C ARG A 63 -24.95 -28.55 -4.66
N ASN A 64 -24.11 -28.69 -5.68
CA ASN A 64 -23.30 -29.91 -5.85
C ASN A 64 -21.89 -29.80 -5.23
N PHE A 65 -21.32 -28.59 -5.18
CA PHE A 65 -19.94 -28.38 -4.73
C PHE A 65 -19.81 -27.09 -3.88
N PRO A 66 -20.37 -27.04 -2.66
CA PRO A 66 -20.43 -25.81 -1.85
C PRO A 66 -19.05 -25.22 -1.54
N LYS A 67 -18.05 -26.06 -1.26
CA LYS A 67 -16.67 -25.61 -1.01
C LYS A 67 -16.02 -24.97 -2.25
N PHE A 68 -16.23 -25.57 -3.43
CA PHE A 68 -15.74 -25.03 -4.69
C PHE A 68 -16.46 -23.73 -5.07
N TYR A 69 -17.77 -23.67 -4.83
CA TYR A 69 -18.56 -22.47 -5.08
C TYR A 69 -18.08 -21.27 -4.26
N MET A 70 -17.68 -21.46 -3.00
CA MET A 70 -17.09 -20.39 -2.19
C MET A 70 -15.78 -19.85 -2.81
N LEU A 71 -14.91 -20.72 -3.30
CA LEU A 71 -13.67 -20.31 -3.98
C LEU A 71 -13.97 -19.61 -5.32
N TYR A 72 -14.83 -20.20 -6.14
CA TYR A 72 -15.25 -19.67 -7.43
C TYR A 72 -15.88 -18.29 -7.28
N SER A 73 -16.87 -18.14 -6.39
CA SER A 73 -17.58 -16.89 -6.17
C SER A 73 -16.68 -15.80 -5.58
N THR A 74 -15.73 -16.16 -4.71
CA THR A 74 -14.71 -15.22 -4.21
C THR A 74 -13.81 -14.75 -5.35
N PHE A 75 -13.39 -15.67 -6.22
CA PHE A 75 -12.53 -15.35 -7.36
C PHE A 75 -13.23 -14.48 -8.40
N THR A 76 -14.46 -14.81 -8.79
CA THR A 76 -15.22 -14.03 -9.78
C THR A 76 -15.54 -12.64 -9.25
N LYS A 77 -16.00 -12.53 -8.00
CA LYS A 77 -16.22 -11.22 -7.34
C LYS A 77 -14.92 -10.41 -7.30
N GLY A 78 -13.81 -11.02 -6.87
CA GLY A 78 -12.49 -10.37 -6.81
C GLY A 78 -12.01 -9.87 -8.18
N PHE A 79 -12.20 -10.67 -9.23
CA PHE A 79 -11.88 -10.29 -10.60
C PHE A 79 -12.71 -9.09 -11.07
N TRP A 80 -14.02 -9.09 -10.84
CA TRP A 80 -14.88 -7.96 -11.21
C TRP A 80 -14.52 -6.67 -10.47
N VAL A 81 -14.16 -6.75 -9.19
CA VAL A 81 -13.66 -5.61 -8.42
C VAL A 81 -12.34 -5.10 -9.01
N LEU A 82 -11.41 -5.99 -9.35
CA LEU A 82 -10.13 -5.61 -9.98
C LEU A 82 -10.33 -4.88 -11.32
N ILE A 83 -11.27 -5.35 -12.15
CA ILE A 83 -11.60 -4.70 -13.43
C ILE A 83 -12.20 -3.31 -13.21
N ARG A 84 -13.04 -3.14 -12.18
CA ARG A 84 -13.59 -1.84 -11.81
C ARG A 84 -12.49 -0.89 -11.37
N ASP A 85 -11.61 -1.34 -10.48
CA ASP A 85 -10.47 -0.56 -10.00
C ASP A 85 -9.52 -0.17 -11.14
N ALA A 86 -9.28 -1.07 -12.10
CA ALA A 86 -8.47 -0.79 -13.28
C ALA A 86 -9.08 0.31 -14.16
N LYS A 87 -10.41 0.29 -14.35
CA LYS A 87 -11.12 1.35 -15.08
C LYS A 87 -11.02 2.69 -14.35
N GLU A 88 -11.29 2.71 -13.05
CA GLU A 88 -11.21 3.93 -12.23
C GLU A 88 -9.80 4.53 -12.23
N VAL A 89 -8.76 3.70 -12.04
CA VAL A 89 -7.36 4.13 -12.11
C VAL A 89 -7.00 4.64 -13.50
N GLY A 90 -7.53 4.03 -14.56
CA GLY A 90 -7.40 4.51 -15.93
C GLY A 90 -7.95 5.92 -16.08
N LEU A 91 -9.16 6.18 -15.56
CA LEU A 91 -9.79 7.50 -15.57
C LEU A 91 -8.99 8.54 -14.77
N ILE A 92 -8.50 8.17 -13.58
CA ILE A 92 -7.67 9.06 -12.76
C ILE A 92 -6.39 9.44 -13.53
N LYS A 93 -5.69 8.46 -14.12
CA LYS A 93 -4.50 8.73 -14.93
C LYS A 93 -4.79 9.59 -16.15
N GLN A 94 -5.94 9.37 -16.80
CA GLN A 94 -6.37 10.19 -17.92
C GLN A 94 -6.64 11.64 -17.48
N LYS A 95 -7.33 11.83 -16.34
CA LYS A 95 -7.57 13.14 -15.72
C LYS A 95 -6.26 13.85 -15.38
N MET A 96 -5.29 13.16 -14.76
CA MET A 96 -3.95 13.69 -14.49
C MET A 96 -3.25 14.15 -15.77
N ASN A 97 -3.33 13.37 -16.84
CA ASN A 97 -2.67 13.70 -18.11
C ASN A 97 -3.35 14.88 -18.83
N HIS A 98 -4.68 14.95 -18.84
CA HIS A 98 -5.42 16.06 -19.47
C HIS A 98 -5.29 17.38 -18.71
N HIS A 99 -5.37 17.34 -17.38
CA HIS A 99 -5.36 18.54 -16.55
C HIS A 99 -3.97 18.92 -16.05
N GLY A 100 -2.94 18.12 -16.34
CA GLY A 100 -1.58 18.32 -15.84
C GLY A 100 -1.44 18.21 -14.32
N VAL A 101 -2.42 17.60 -13.64
CA VAL A 101 -2.46 17.50 -12.18
C VAL A 101 -1.44 16.47 -11.70
N GLN A 102 -0.60 16.87 -10.74
CA GLN A 102 0.41 16.00 -10.16
C GLN A 102 -0.20 15.07 -9.09
N PHE A 103 0.50 13.97 -8.79
CA PHE A 103 0.04 12.98 -7.82
C PHE A 103 -0.30 13.58 -6.44
N HIS A 104 0.46 14.58 -5.98
CA HIS A 104 0.28 15.20 -4.66
C HIS A 104 -0.92 16.17 -4.57
N GLN A 105 -1.54 16.54 -5.69
CA GLN A 105 -2.71 17.42 -5.76
C GLN A 105 -4.03 16.64 -5.82
N LEU A 106 -3.96 15.32 -5.93
CA LEU A 106 -5.14 14.47 -6.02
C LEU A 106 -5.83 14.36 -4.65
N PRO A 107 -7.15 14.14 -4.62
CA PRO A 107 -7.83 13.85 -3.37
C PRO A 107 -7.34 12.52 -2.77
N TYR A 108 -7.39 12.41 -1.45
CA TYR A 108 -6.87 11.26 -0.70
C TYR A 108 -7.33 9.90 -1.25
N ARG A 109 -8.63 9.76 -1.57
CA ARG A 109 -9.20 8.51 -2.11
C ARG A 109 -8.62 8.13 -3.47
N GLU A 110 -8.37 9.08 -4.36
CA GLU A 110 -7.76 8.81 -5.67
C GLU A 110 -6.29 8.39 -5.50
N MET A 111 -5.54 9.07 -4.62
CA MET A 111 -4.14 8.73 -4.31
C MET A 111 -4.01 7.33 -3.72
N GLU A 112 -4.85 7.00 -2.74
CA GLU A 112 -4.83 5.70 -2.08
C GLU A 112 -5.20 4.57 -3.06
N LYS A 113 -6.20 4.79 -3.92
CA LYS A 113 -6.56 3.85 -4.99
C LYS A 113 -5.39 3.60 -5.94
N LEU A 114 -4.73 4.66 -6.43
CA LEU A 114 -3.56 4.54 -7.31
C LEU A 114 -2.43 3.73 -6.65
N ARG A 115 -2.13 4.04 -5.38
CA ARG A 115 -1.10 3.35 -4.60
C ARG A 115 -1.42 1.88 -4.44
N GLN A 116 -2.63 1.57 -4.01
CA GLN A 116 -3.09 0.20 -3.80
C GLN A 116 -3.07 -0.61 -5.09
N PHE A 117 -3.66 -0.07 -6.16
CA PHE A 117 -3.69 -0.73 -7.45
C PHE A 117 -2.29 -1.00 -7.99
N ARG A 118 -1.35 -0.06 -7.83
CA ARG A 118 0.06 -0.27 -8.22
C ARG A 118 0.68 -1.46 -7.48
N ARG A 119 0.47 -1.56 -6.17
CA ARG A 119 1.00 -2.68 -5.36
C ARG A 119 0.38 -4.01 -5.77
N ASP A 120 -0.92 -4.01 -6.01
CA ASP A 120 -1.68 -5.18 -6.45
C ASP A 120 -1.20 -5.68 -7.82
N ILE A 121 -0.98 -4.78 -8.79
CA ILE A 121 -0.44 -5.14 -10.12
C ILE A 121 1.00 -5.62 -10.05
N ILE A 122 1.87 -5.00 -9.25
CA ILE A 122 3.25 -5.47 -9.07
C ILE A 122 3.27 -6.90 -8.50
N LYS A 123 2.35 -7.20 -7.57
CA LYS A 123 2.21 -8.54 -6.99
C LYS A 123 1.66 -9.55 -8.00
N ALA A 124 0.70 -9.15 -8.84
CA ALA A 124 0.05 -10.02 -9.80
C ALA A 124 0.82 -10.24 -11.11
N ALA A 125 1.69 -9.30 -11.50
CA ALA A 125 2.41 -9.35 -12.76
C ALA A 125 3.27 -10.62 -12.95
N PRO A 126 4.04 -11.10 -11.94
CA PRO A 126 4.76 -12.37 -12.07
C PRO A 126 3.84 -13.57 -12.30
N VAL A 127 2.71 -13.62 -11.59
CA VAL A 127 1.70 -14.69 -11.75
C VAL A 127 1.14 -14.67 -13.16
N MET A 128 0.77 -13.49 -13.65
CA MET A 128 0.26 -13.31 -15.02
C MET A 128 1.29 -13.74 -16.09
N LEU A 129 2.57 -13.47 -15.86
CA LEU A 129 3.66 -13.85 -16.77
C LEU A 129 3.83 -15.37 -16.83
N ILE A 130 3.78 -16.04 -15.67
CA ILE A 130 3.89 -17.51 -15.57
C ILE A 130 2.68 -18.19 -16.21
N SER A 131 1.51 -17.57 -16.23
CA SER A 131 0.29 -18.10 -16.88
C SER A 131 0.28 -18.01 -18.41
N ILE A 132 1.28 -17.40 -19.07
CA ILE A 132 1.28 -17.25 -20.53
C ILE A 132 1.41 -18.60 -21.27
N PRO A 133 2.35 -19.49 -20.91
CA PRO A 133 2.48 -20.78 -21.57
C PRO A 133 1.23 -21.65 -21.34
N PRO A 134 0.75 -22.37 -22.38
CA PRO A 134 -0.21 -23.45 -22.15
C PRO A 134 0.42 -24.45 -21.17
N PHE A 135 -0.39 -25.08 -20.31
CA PHE A 135 0.02 -25.99 -19.20
C PHE A 135 0.51 -25.34 -17.90
N ALA A 136 1.16 -24.17 -17.93
CA ALA A 136 1.59 -23.49 -16.70
C ALA A 136 0.43 -23.04 -15.80
N ASN A 137 -0.77 -22.88 -16.38
CA ASN A 137 -1.99 -22.52 -15.64
C ASN A 137 -2.32 -23.50 -14.51
N TYR A 138 -2.16 -24.81 -14.72
CA TYR A 138 -2.43 -25.81 -13.68
C TYR A 138 -1.46 -25.66 -12.50
N ILE A 139 -0.19 -25.40 -12.79
CA ILE A 139 0.83 -25.12 -11.77
C ILE A 139 0.49 -23.83 -11.02
N VAL A 140 0.06 -22.79 -11.71
CA VAL A 140 -0.36 -21.53 -11.08
C VAL A 140 -1.55 -21.76 -10.14
N PHE A 141 -2.57 -22.53 -10.55
CA PHE A 141 -3.69 -22.88 -9.67
C PHE A 141 -3.24 -23.67 -8.44
N LEU A 142 -2.32 -24.62 -8.60
CA LEU A 142 -1.74 -25.39 -7.49
C LEU A 142 -1.00 -24.46 -6.51
N LEU A 143 -0.13 -23.60 -7.03
CA LEU A 143 0.62 -22.65 -6.23
C LEU A 143 -0.30 -21.64 -5.53
N MET A 144 -1.37 -21.21 -6.19
CA MET A 144 -2.36 -20.29 -5.63
C MET A 144 -3.11 -20.90 -4.44
N TYR A 145 -3.35 -22.22 -4.48
CA TYR A 145 -3.97 -22.97 -3.37
C TYR A 145 -3.02 -23.12 -2.18
N PHE A 146 -1.74 -23.46 -2.41
CA PHE A 146 -0.76 -23.65 -1.33
C PHE A 146 -0.19 -22.33 -0.78
N PHE A 147 -0.04 -21.30 -1.61
CA PHE A 147 0.57 -20.02 -1.27
C PHE A 147 -0.37 -18.82 -1.54
N PRO A 148 -1.59 -18.82 -0.96
CA PRO A 148 -2.58 -17.76 -1.21
C PRO A 148 -2.07 -16.38 -0.80
N ARG A 149 -1.29 -16.28 0.28
CA ARG A 149 -0.73 -15.01 0.77
C ARG A 149 0.26 -14.38 -0.22
N GLN A 150 1.06 -15.17 -0.93
CA GLN A 150 2.14 -14.65 -1.79
C GLN A 150 1.65 -14.32 -3.20
N LEU A 151 0.74 -15.13 -3.74
CA LEU A 151 0.35 -15.05 -5.16
C LEU A 151 -0.97 -14.32 -5.39
N LEU A 152 -1.91 -14.39 -4.46
CA LEU A 152 -3.20 -13.71 -4.60
C LEU A 152 -3.13 -12.25 -4.19
N ILE A 153 -3.88 -11.41 -4.92
CA ILE A 153 -4.16 -10.02 -4.55
C ILE A 153 -5.21 -10.00 -3.43
N ARG A 154 -5.24 -8.93 -2.64
CA ARG A 154 -6.24 -8.71 -1.57
C ARG A 154 -7.69 -8.93 -2.02
N HIS A 155 -8.02 -8.60 -3.27
CA HIS A 155 -9.37 -8.78 -3.85
C HIS A 155 -9.84 -10.24 -3.91
N PHE A 156 -8.91 -11.20 -3.87
CA PHE A 156 -9.21 -12.63 -3.96
C PHE A 156 -9.18 -13.33 -2.59
N TRP A 157 -8.99 -12.58 -1.50
CA TRP A 157 -8.96 -13.11 -0.14
C TRP A 157 -10.33 -12.99 0.53
N THR A 158 -10.73 -14.03 1.25
CA THR A 158 -11.87 -13.96 2.16
C THR A 158 -11.60 -12.97 3.30
N THR A 159 -12.63 -12.39 3.93
CA THR A 159 -12.45 -11.42 5.02
C THR A 159 -11.60 -11.98 6.17
N LYS A 160 -11.86 -13.24 6.57
CA LYS A 160 -11.06 -13.93 7.60
C LYS A 160 -9.59 -14.06 7.20
N GLN A 161 -9.30 -14.44 5.95
CA GLN A 161 -7.93 -14.51 5.45
C GLN A 161 -7.26 -13.13 5.38
N GLN A 162 -8.01 -12.06 5.10
CA GLN A 162 -7.45 -10.71 5.09
C GLN A 162 -6.95 -10.33 6.48
N GLU A 163 -7.74 -10.58 7.52
CA GLU A 163 -7.34 -10.31 8.92
C GLU A 163 -6.14 -11.16 9.34
N GLU A 164 -6.19 -12.48 9.11
CA GLU A 164 -5.10 -13.39 9.45
C GLU A 164 -3.78 -13.00 8.75
N PHE A 165 -3.83 -12.66 7.46
CA PHE A 165 -2.64 -12.25 6.74
C PHE A 165 -2.11 -10.89 7.20
N LEU A 166 -2.98 -9.95 7.58
CA LEU A 166 -2.56 -8.66 8.15
C LEU A 166 -1.86 -8.87 9.50
N ASP A 167 -2.32 -9.80 10.33
CA ASP A 167 -1.66 -10.13 11.59
C ASP A 167 -0.29 -10.77 11.36
N VAL A 168 -0.17 -11.70 10.40
CA VAL A 168 1.13 -12.29 10.05
C VAL A 168 2.10 -11.26 9.46
N TYR A 169 1.62 -10.34 8.63
CA TYR A 169 2.47 -9.25 8.15
C TYR A 169 2.90 -8.32 9.30
N HIS A 170 2.02 -8.10 10.28
CA HIS A 170 2.36 -7.30 11.44
C HIS A 170 3.39 -7.99 12.35
N SER A 171 3.30 -9.31 12.57
CA SER A 171 4.30 -10.05 13.35
C SER A 171 5.69 -9.98 12.70
N LEU A 172 5.77 -10.17 11.37
CA LEU A 172 7.02 -10.00 10.61
C LEU A 172 7.57 -8.56 10.69
N ARG A 173 6.68 -7.56 10.75
CA ARG A 173 7.07 -6.16 10.96
C ARG A 173 7.67 -5.97 12.37
N MET A 174 7.07 -6.57 13.39
CA MET A 174 7.53 -6.45 14.79
C MET A 174 8.92 -7.05 15.03
N GLU A 175 9.31 -8.09 14.30
CA GLU A 175 10.67 -8.66 14.37
C GLU A 175 11.76 -7.60 14.12
N SER A 176 11.47 -6.58 13.30
CA SER A 176 12.43 -5.52 12.98
C SER A 176 12.38 -4.33 13.94
N TYR A 177 11.40 -4.26 14.85
CA TYR A 177 11.26 -3.13 15.77
C TYR A 177 12.39 -3.06 16.78
N ARG A 178 12.78 -4.21 17.35
CA ARG A 178 13.89 -4.29 18.30
C ARG A 178 15.19 -3.80 17.66
N ASP A 179 15.51 -4.29 16.48
CA ASP A 179 16.69 -3.85 15.72
C ASP A 179 16.68 -2.32 15.53
N ILE A 180 15.52 -1.73 15.21
CA ILE A 180 15.41 -0.28 14.99
C ILE A 180 15.62 0.51 16.29
N LEU A 181 15.05 0.04 17.41
CA LEU A 181 15.20 0.68 18.72
C LEU A 181 16.63 0.57 19.27
N ASP A 182 17.27 -0.58 19.07
CA ASP A 182 18.67 -0.81 19.47
C ASP A 182 19.61 0.08 18.63
N ASN A 183 19.37 0.16 17.32
CA ASN A 183 20.10 1.06 16.43
C ASN A 183 19.89 2.54 16.78
N LEU A 184 18.68 2.91 17.18
CA LEU A 184 18.36 4.27 17.62
C LEU A 184 19.16 4.59 18.89
N SER A 185 19.12 3.70 19.88
CA SER A 185 19.83 3.84 21.16
C SER A 185 21.34 3.95 20.97
N GLY A 186 21.92 3.15 20.07
CA GLY A 186 23.34 3.23 19.72
C GLY A 186 23.76 4.49 18.95
N ALA A 187 22.81 5.18 18.30
CA ALA A 187 23.07 6.41 17.56
C ALA A 187 22.99 7.67 18.44
N ILE A 188 22.30 7.63 19.58
CA ILE A 188 22.12 8.79 20.48
C ILE A 188 23.45 9.39 20.97
N PRO A 189 24.47 8.60 21.36
CA PRO A 189 25.77 9.14 21.77
C PRO A 189 26.48 9.97 20.69
N GLN A 190 26.14 9.77 19.42
CA GLN A 190 26.77 10.46 18.28
C GLN A 190 26.09 11.79 17.93
N ILE A 191 25.01 12.15 18.62
CA ILE A 191 24.31 13.43 18.44
C ILE A 191 25.14 14.55 19.09
N SER A 192 25.52 15.57 18.31
CA SER A 192 26.39 16.65 18.79
C SER A 192 25.71 17.61 19.78
N ASP A 193 24.40 17.82 19.65
CA ASP A 193 23.63 18.70 20.53
C ASP A 193 23.21 17.96 21.81
N GLN A 194 23.78 18.36 22.95
CA GLN A 194 23.51 17.77 24.26
C GLN A 194 22.04 17.88 24.68
N SER A 195 21.35 18.95 24.28
CA SER A 195 19.94 19.15 24.62
C SER A 195 19.02 18.23 23.82
N LEU A 196 19.35 17.96 22.56
CA LEU A 196 18.64 16.98 21.74
C LEU A 196 18.96 15.54 22.17
N GLN A 197 20.20 15.29 22.56
CA GLN A 197 20.64 14.00 23.08
C GLN A 197 19.87 13.62 24.35
N SER A 198 19.73 14.51 25.33
CA SER A 198 18.98 14.24 26.56
C SER A 198 17.49 13.99 26.29
N ARG A 199 16.87 14.77 25.40
CA ARG A 199 15.49 14.55 24.94
C ARG A 199 15.31 13.19 24.25
N MET A 200 16.27 12.78 23.41
CA MET A 200 16.26 11.46 22.77
C MET A 200 16.41 10.32 23.77
N LEU A 201 17.28 10.45 24.77
CA LEU A 201 17.42 9.46 25.85
C LEU A 201 16.11 9.32 26.64
N HIS A 202 15.48 10.42 26.99
CA HIS A 202 14.18 10.43 27.66
C HIS A 202 13.12 9.72 26.82
N LEU A 203 13.05 10.02 25.52
CA LEU A 203 12.10 9.40 24.60
C LEU A 203 12.33 7.88 24.48
N CYS A 204 13.58 7.43 24.37
CA CYS A 204 13.89 6.00 24.35
C CYS A 204 13.55 5.33 25.70
N ALA A 205 13.82 5.98 26.83
CA ALA A 205 13.46 5.45 28.14
C ALA A 205 11.94 5.29 28.30
N GLN A 206 11.16 6.28 27.83
CA GLN A 206 9.70 6.23 27.81
C GLN A 206 9.16 5.09 26.93
N VAL A 207 9.73 4.88 25.75
CA VAL A 207 9.34 3.75 24.89
C VAL A 207 9.75 2.42 25.52
N ASN A 208 10.94 2.33 26.13
CA ASN A 208 11.39 1.10 26.78
C ASN A 208 10.59 0.77 28.05
N SER A 209 9.99 1.76 28.72
CA SER A 209 9.10 1.53 29.87
C SER A 209 7.69 1.07 29.49
N GLY A 210 7.39 0.95 28.19
CA GLY A 210 6.06 0.56 27.69
C GLY A 210 5.11 1.74 27.52
N SER A 211 5.57 2.98 27.70
CA SER A 211 4.73 4.17 27.53
C SER A 211 4.60 4.57 26.05
N HIS A 212 3.48 5.21 25.70
CA HIS A 212 3.26 5.79 24.37
C HIS A 212 3.77 7.23 24.31
N PRO A 213 4.72 7.57 23.41
CA PRO A 213 5.27 8.92 23.32
C PRO A 213 4.26 9.91 22.74
N ALA A 214 4.23 11.15 23.26
CA ALA A 214 3.37 12.20 22.71
C ALA A 214 3.94 12.74 21.39
N ALA A 215 3.05 13.27 20.52
CA ALA A 215 3.47 13.88 19.26
C ALA A 215 4.42 15.06 19.45
N ASP A 216 4.27 15.82 20.54
CA ASP A 216 5.10 16.99 20.84
C ASP A 216 6.51 16.59 21.27
N ASP A 217 6.67 15.49 22.01
CA ASP A 217 7.98 14.94 22.39
C ASP A 217 8.75 14.47 21.15
N LEU A 218 8.06 13.81 20.21
CA LEU A 218 8.62 13.40 18.93
C LEU A 218 9.00 14.61 18.06
N GLN A 219 8.18 15.67 18.07
CA GLN A 219 8.49 16.89 17.32
C GLN A 219 9.74 17.58 17.89
N ALA A 220 9.92 17.60 19.21
CA ALA A 220 11.06 18.25 19.87
C ALA A 220 12.42 17.60 19.52
N VAL A 221 12.43 16.33 19.12
CA VAL A 221 13.64 15.62 18.66
C VAL A 221 13.87 15.68 17.15
N GLY A 222 12.98 16.33 16.37
CA GLY A 222 13.05 16.38 14.90
C GLY A 222 14.40 16.87 14.36
N GLY A 223 15.05 17.81 15.04
CA GLY A 223 16.38 18.31 14.66
C GLY A 223 17.44 17.22 14.54
N ALA A 224 17.40 16.18 15.38
CA ALA A 224 18.34 15.07 15.37
C ALA A 224 18.25 14.21 14.09
N PHE A 225 17.11 14.26 13.40
CA PHE A 225 16.82 13.47 12.20
C PHE A 225 17.10 14.24 10.90
N SER A 226 17.43 15.53 10.96
CA SER A 226 17.80 16.31 9.77
C SER A 226 19.18 15.96 9.21
N GLY A 227 20.09 15.50 10.07
CA GLY A 227 21.51 15.31 9.78
C GLY A 227 22.06 13.97 10.26
N PRO A 228 23.39 13.76 10.21
CA PRO A 228 23.99 12.60 10.86
C PRO A 228 23.71 12.63 12.37
N PRO A 229 23.51 11.47 13.03
CA PRO A 229 23.59 10.11 12.50
C PRO A 229 22.26 9.56 11.93
N LEU A 230 21.11 10.16 12.27
CA LEU A 230 19.77 9.59 12.01
C LEU A 230 19.12 10.04 10.70
N GLY A 231 19.79 10.88 9.92
CA GLY A 231 19.30 11.39 8.65
C GLY A 231 19.09 10.29 7.61
N LEU A 232 18.03 10.42 6.80
CA LEU A 232 17.63 9.41 5.80
C LEU A 232 18.77 9.03 4.82
N LYS A 233 19.67 9.98 4.52
CA LYS A 233 20.82 9.76 3.62
C LYS A 233 21.98 8.98 4.28
N ARG A 234 22.01 8.95 5.61
CA ARG A 234 23.10 8.41 6.43
C ARG A 234 22.76 7.04 7.05
N LEU A 235 21.55 6.54 6.84
CA LEU A 235 21.15 5.21 7.32
C LEU A 235 22.08 4.12 6.79
N THR A 236 22.46 3.21 7.69
CA THR A 236 23.27 2.05 7.33
C THR A 236 22.44 1.05 6.51
N VAL A 237 23.11 0.14 5.80
CA VAL A 237 22.41 -0.89 5.01
C VAL A 237 21.53 -1.78 5.88
N GLN A 238 21.97 -2.09 7.10
CA GLN A 238 21.19 -2.88 8.07
C GLN A 238 19.93 -2.13 8.50
N GLN A 239 20.04 -0.85 8.85
CA GLN A 239 18.89 0.00 9.19
C GLN A 239 17.91 0.10 8.01
N MET A 240 18.40 0.33 6.80
CA MET A 240 17.55 0.38 5.60
C MET A 240 16.81 -0.94 5.34
N LYS A 241 17.44 -2.09 5.60
CA LYS A 241 16.79 -3.41 5.50
C LYS A 241 15.69 -3.58 6.56
N ALA A 242 15.96 -3.22 7.81
CA ALA A 242 14.97 -3.27 8.89
C ALA A 242 13.75 -2.38 8.56
N PHE A 243 13.98 -1.13 8.15
CA PHE A 243 12.92 -0.23 7.73
C PHE A 243 12.16 -0.70 6.49
N SER A 244 12.84 -1.34 5.54
CA SER A 244 12.19 -1.92 4.38
C SER A 244 11.22 -3.03 4.78
N ARG A 245 11.56 -3.87 5.76
CA ARG A 245 10.63 -4.89 6.30
C ARG A 245 9.42 -4.24 6.95
N VAL A 246 9.61 -3.20 7.77
CA VAL A 246 8.52 -2.48 8.44
C VAL A 246 7.50 -1.90 7.45
N MET A 247 8.00 -1.35 6.35
CA MET A 247 7.22 -0.74 5.27
C MET A 247 6.72 -1.73 4.20
N PHE A 248 6.95 -3.03 4.38
CA PHE A 248 6.64 -4.08 3.40
C PHE A 248 7.27 -3.84 2.01
N LEU A 249 8.48 -3.28 2.00
CA LEU A 249 9.32 -3.14 0.82
C LEU A 249 10.29 -4.32 0.71
N THR A 250 10.80 -4.60 -0.50
CA THR A 250 11.76 -5.68 -0.74
C THR A 250 13.13 -5.38 -0.10
N PRO A 251 13.56 -6.08 0.96
CA PRO A 251 14.79 -5.75 1.69
C PRO A 251 16.07 -6.27 1.03
N HIS A 252 15.96 -7.20 0.07
CA HIS A 252 17.11 -7.84 -0.57
C HIS A 252 17.71 -7.05 -1.74
N LEU A 253 17.29 -5.80 -1.94
CA LEU A 253 17.81 -4.95 -3.01
C LEU A 253 19.16 -4.33 -2.64
N PRO A 254 19.97 -3.91 -3.64
CA PRO A 254 21.17 -3.14 -3.38
C PRO A 254 20.88 -1.82 -2.65
N ALA A 255 21.85 -1.33 -1.87
CA ALA A 255 21.68 -0.21 -0.94
C ALA A 255 21.10 1.07 -1.59
N PHE A 256 21.58 1.44 -2.78
CA PHE A 256 21.08 2.61 -3.51
C PHE A 256 19.58 2.48 -3.88
N PHE A 257 19.15 1.29 -4.31
CA PHE A 257 17.74 1.03 -4.61
C PHE A 257 16.89 1.02 -3.36
N LEU A 258 17.38 0.45 -2.25
CA LEU A 258 16.68 0.48 -0.96
C LEU A 258 16.46 1.93 -0.51
N GLN A 259 17.51 2.75 -0.53
CA GLN A 259 17.43 4.15 -0.13
C GLN A 259 16.42 4.93 -0.98
N ARG A 260 16.45 4.76 -2.32
CA ARG A 260 15.49 5.39 -3.22
C ARG A 260 14.05 4.93 -2.96
N ARG A 261 13.84 3.63 -2.73
CA ARG A 261 12.52 3.06 -2.44
C ARG A 261 11.97 3.56 -1.10
N LEU A 262 12.79 3.56 -0.04
CA LEU A 262 12.43 4.11 1.27
C LEU A 262 12.03 5.58 1.16
N ARG A 263 12.89 6.40 0.54
CA ARG A 263 12.59 7.83 0.32
C ARG A 263 11.31 8.04 -0.48
N SER A 264 11.11 7.29 -1.56
CA SER A 264 9.89 7.38 -2.37
C SER A 264 8.65 6.98 -1.59
N HIS A 265 8.74 5.98 -0.72
CA HIS A 265 7.60 5.51 0.05
C HIS A 265 7.25 6.44 1.22
N ILE A 266 8.26 7.00 1.90
CA ILE A 266 8.06 8.05 2.92
C ILE A 266 7.35 9.25 2.28
N TRP A 267 7.78 9.67 1.09
CA TRP A 267 7.10 10.74 0.36
C TRP A 267 5.68 10.41 -0.05
N GLU A 268 5.43 9.18 -0.48
CA GLU A 268 4.07 8.69 -0.78
C GLU A 268 3.18 8.79 0.47
N ILE A 269 3.67 8.39 1.65
CA ILE A 269 2.93 8.49 2.91
C ILE A 269 2.72 9.95 3.33
N HIS A 270 3.74 10.79 3.26
CA HIS A 270 3.61 12.20 3.61
C HIS A 270 2.58 12.92 2.71
N ASN A 271 2.61 12.68 1.40
CA ASN A 271 1.61 13.24 0.49
C ASN A 271 0.19 12.73 0.81
N LEU A 272 0.05 11.45 1.19
CA LEU A 272 -1.22 10.91 1.68
C LEU A 272 -1.66 11.56 2.99
N ASP A 273 -0.75 11.88 3.90
CA ASP A 273 -1.04 12.60 5.15
C ASP A 273 -1.56 14.00 4.87
N CYS A 274 -0.93 14.75 3.96
CA CYS A 274 -1.41 16.07 3.53
C CYS A 274 -2.83 15.99 2.95
N ALA A 275 -3.08 15.05 2.03
CA ALA A 275 -4.40 14.87 1.43
C ALA A 275 -5.44 14.41 2.48
N LEU A 276 -5.02 13.62 3.47
CA LEU A 276 -5.88 13.14 4.55
C LEU A 276 -6.26 14.25 5.53
N LEU A 277 -5.35 15.18 5.82
CA LEU A 277 -5.63 16.38 6.61
C LEU A 277 -6.68 17.26 5.93
N MET A 278 -6.63 17.40 4.60
CA MET A 278 -7.63 18.15 3.84
C MET A 278 -9.00 17.47 3.84
N LEU A 279 -9.04 16.13 3.78
CA LEU A 279 -10.29 15.37 3.84
C LEU A 279 -10.90 15.34 5.25
N GLY A 280 -10.06 15.28 6.28
CA GLY A 280 -10.44 15.11 7.68
C GLY A 280 -10.65 13.64 8.06
N VAL A 281 -10.15 13.27 9.25
CA VAL A 281 -10.24 11.89 9.79
C VAL A 281 -11.69 11.45 10.02
N GLY A 282 -12.59 12.39 10.34
CA GLY A 282 -14.01 12.11 10.57
C GLY A 282 -14.78 11.62 9.34
N GLN A 283 -14.29 11.92 8.12
CA GLN A 283 -14.93 11.53 6.85
C GLN A 283 -14.52 10.12 6.38
N LEU A 284 -13.59 9.47 7.09
CA LEU A 284 -13.15 8.12 6.75
C LEU A 284 -14.17 7.07 7.17
N SER A 285 -14.45 6.13 6.27
CA SER A 285 -15.09 4.88 6.65
C SER A 285 -14.19 4.08 7.60
N GLU A 286 -14.77 3.16 8.35
CA GLU A 286 -14.02 2.33 9.31
C GLU A 286 -12.93 1.47 8.64
N ALA A 287 -13.22 0.96 7.44
CA ALA A 287 -12.25 0.22 6.65
C ALA A 287 -11.10 1.11 6.13
N GLU A 288 -11.41 2.34 5.71
CA GLU A 288 -10.39 3.33 5.30
C GLU A 288 -9.53 3.74 6.49
N LEU A 289 -10.13 3.98 7.67
CA LEU A 289 -9.44 4.32 8.90
C LEU A 289 -8.46 3.21 9.32
N ARG A 290 -8.92 1.95 9.42
CA ARG A 290 -8.05 0.82 9.76
C ARG A 290 -6.90 0.69 8.76
N ARG A 291 -7.19 0.77 7.46
CA ARG A 291 -6.14 0.73 6.42
C ARG A 291 -5.14 1.88 6.57
N ALA A 292 -5.62 3.09 6.84
CA ALA A 292 -4.80 4.27 7.07
C ALA A 292 -3.86 4.10 8.28
N CYS A 293 -4.32 3.51 9.38
CA CYS A 293 -3.47 3.18 10.51
C CYS A 293 -2.44 2.09 10.16
N TYR A 294 -2.89 1.03 9.50
CA TYR A 294 -2.05 -0.12 9.16
C TYR A 294 -0.84 0.22 8.28
N ILE A 295 -1.05 1.11 7.30
CA ILE A 295 0.00 1.53 6.37
C ILE A 295 1.07 2.39 7.04
N ARG A 296 0.78 2.96 8.21
CA ARG A 296 1.67 3.83 8.99
C ARG A 296 2.35 3.11 10.17
N GLY A 297 2.07 1.83 10.39
CA GLY A 297 2.78 1.01 11.39
C GLY A 297 1.88 0.31 12.40
N LEU A 298 0.68 0.84 12.66
CA LEU A 298 -0.22 0.36 13.70
C LEU A 298 -0.92 -0.95 13.33
N ASN A 299 -1.04 -1.92 14.24
CA ASN A 299 -1.94 -3.04 14.01
C ASN A 299 -3.40 -2.67 14.31
N SER A 300 -4.16 -2.31 13.29
CA SER A 300 -5.55 -1.86 13.43
C SER A 300 -6.59 -2.98 13.42
N THR A 301 -6.21 -4.24 13.23
CA THR A 301 -7.14 -5.38 13.10
C THR A 301 -7.97 -5.58 14.37
N HIS A 302 -7.31 -5.47 15.53
CA HIS A 302 -7.88 -5.76 16.85
C HIS A 302 -8.20 -4.51 17.69
N LEU A 303 -8.09 -3.32 17.11
CA LEU A 303 -8.29 -2.06 17.82
C LEU A 303 -9.70 -1.50 17.62
N SER A 304 -10.19 -0.79 18.64
CA SER A 304 -11.43 -0.03 18.52
C SER A 304 -11.29 1.08 17.48
N LYS A 305 -12.43 1.54 16.97
CA LYS A 305 -12.48 2.61 15.98
C LYS A 305 -11.96 3.93 16.57
N GLU A 306 -12.27 4.19 17.83
CA GLU A 306 -11.90 5.37 18.59
C GLU A 306 -10.39 5.41 18.81
N ASP A 307 -9.77 4.28 19.21
CA ASP A 307 -8.32 4.19 19.38
C ASP A 307 -7.60 4.42 18.05
N CYS A 308 -8.09 3.80 16.97
CA CYS A 308 -7.53 4.03 15.63
C CYS A 308 -7.58 5.53 15.24
N ARG A 309 -8.66 6.24 15.58
CA ARG A 309 -8.78 7.68 15.31
C ARG A 309 -7.79 8.48 16.15
N THR A 310 -7.70 8.22 17.44
CA THR A 310 -6.80 8.92 18.35
C THR A 310 -5.34 8.75 17.92
N TRP A 311 -4.94 7.52 17.60
CA TRP A 311 -3.61 7.24 17.06
C TRP A 311 -3.35 7.96 15.74
N LEU A 312 -4.30 7.92 14.81
CA LEU A 312 -4.14 8.58 13.52
C LEU A 312 -4.07 10.10 13.64
N HIS A 313 -4.81 10.71 14.57
CA HIS A 313 -4.68 12.12 14.89
C HIS A 313 -3.29 12.46 15.44
N CYS A 314 -2.76 11.64 16.34
CA CYS A 314 -1.39 11.77 16.85
C CYS A 314 -0.36 11.72 15.71
N TRP A 315 -0.47 10.73 14.82
CA TRP A 315 0.36 10.60 13.63
C TRP A 315 0.31 11.83 12.72
N LEU A 316 -0.90 12.29 12.38
CA LEU A 316 -1.09 13.41 11.45
C LEU A 316 -0.59 14.73 12.04
N ARG A 317 -0.76 14.95 13.35
CA ARG A 317 -0.18 16.10 14.06
C ARG A 317 1.34 16.12 13.93
N LEU A 318 2.00 14.97 14.06
CA LEU A 318 3.43 14.84 13.83
C LEU A 318 3.78 15.11 12.36
N SER A 319 3.22 14.33 11.42
CA SER A 319 3.57 14.38 9.99
C SER A 319 3.38 15.76 9.36
N SER A 320 2.36 16.51 9.77
CA SER A 320 2.07 17.86 9.26
C SER A 320 3.13 18.90 9.60
N LYS A 321 3.82 18.75 10.72
CA LYS A 321 4.79 19.74 11.23
C LYS A 321 6.23 19.41 10.83
N LEU A 322 6.48 18.20 10.35
CA LEU A 322 7.82 17.75 10.00
C LEU A 322 8.33 18.42 8.71
N LYS A 323 9.59 18.84 8.75
CA LYS A 323 10.28 19.34 7.55
C LYS A 323 10.71 18.18 6.66
N VAL A 324 10.94 18.51 5.39
CA VAL A 324 11.49 17.58 4.39
C VAL A 324 12.84 16.97 4.80
N SER A 325 13.67 17.74 5.50
CA SER A 325 14.96 17.27 6.03
C SER A 325 14.79 16.21 7.11
N GLU A 326 13.69 16.27 7.87
CA GLU A 326 13.38 15.43 9.03
C GLU A 326 12.57 14.19 8.64
N ALA A 327 12.51 13.86 7.35
CA ALA A 327 11.72 12.75 6.84
C ALA A 327 12.10 11.38 7.43
N SER A 328 13.33 11.22 7.97
CA SER A 328 13.69 10.00 8.71
C SER A 328 12.99 9.90 10.07
N LEU A 329 12.57 11.00 10.70
CA LEU A 329 11.75 10.92 11.92
C LEU A 329 10.40 10.26 11.61
N LEU A 330 9.78 10.55 10.46
CA LEU A 330 8.54 9.89 10.07
C LEU A 330 8.72 8.36 9.99
N LEU A 331 9.87 7.90 9.49
CA LEU A 331 10.22 6.49 9.42
C LEU A 331 10.38 5.84 10.80
N HIS A 332 11.08 6.50 11.73
CA HIS A 332 11.25 6.00 13.09
C HIS A 332 9.93 6.09 13.89
N SER A 333 9.11 7.11 13.64
CA SER A 333 7.82 7.29 14.30
C SER A 333 6.83 6.16 14.00
N MET A 334 6.95 5.48 12.85
CA MET A 334 6.14 4.27 12.57
C MET A 334 6.36 3.19 13.61
N VAL A 335 7.58 3.09 14.13
CA VAL A 335 7.96 2.15 15.18
C VAL A 335 7.61 2.75 16.54
N LEU A 336 8.13 3.94 16.85
CA LEU A 336 7.99 4.57 18.17
C LEU A 336 6.53 4.75 18.60
N LEU A 337 5.63 5.11 17.68
CA LEU A 337 4.20 5.26 17.97
C LEU A 337 3.42 3.93 17.99
N SER A 338 3.97 2.85 17.41
CA SER A 338 3.22 1.60 17.23
C SER A 338 3.64 0.49 18.20
N VAL A 339 4.90 0.46 18.66
CA VAL A 339 5.46 -0.63 19.49
C VAL A 339 4.64 -0.89 20.75
N ASN A 340 4.29 0.15 21.50
CA ASN A 340 3.62 0.01 22.80
C ASN A 340 2.11 0.24 22.76
N TYR A 341 1.53 0.55 21.60
CA TYR A 341 0.17 1.09 21.54
C TYR A 341 -0.90 0.07 22.02
N GLN A 342 -0.70 -1.22 21.76
CA GLN A 342 -1.60 -2.25 22.27
C GLN A 342 -1.42 -2.52 23.77
N HIS A 343 -0.23 -2.29 24.31
CA HIS A 343 0.08 -2.49 25.72
C HIS A 343 -0.51 -1.35 26.57
N SER A 344 -0.41 -0.11 26.08
CA SER A 344 -0.94 1.07 26.76
C SER A 344 -2.46 1.11 26.87
N LEU A 345 -3.19 0.33 26.06
CA LEU A 345 -4.66 0.24 26.13
C LEU A 345 -5.14 -0.81 27.14
N LYS A 346 -4.24 -1.68 27.63
CA LYS A 346 -4.57 -2.74 28.59
C LYS A 346 -4.22 -2.38 30.04
N GLN A 347 -3.49 -1.28 30.24
CA GLN A 347 -3.22 -0.66 31.53
C GLN A 347 -4.26 0.43 31.77
#